data_AF-A0AAI8Z8J8-F1
#
_entry.id   AF-A0AAI8Z8J8-F1
#
_cell.length_a   1.000
_cell.length_b   1.000
_cell.length_c   1.000
_cell.angle_alpha   90.00
_cell.angle_beta   90.00
_cell.angle_gamma   90.00
#
_symmetry.space_group_name_H-M   'P 1'
#
loop_
_entity.id
_entity.type
_entity.pdbx_description
1 polymer ?
#
loop_
_entity_poly.entity_id
_entity_poly.type
_entity_poly.pdbx_seq_one_letter_code
_entity_poly.pdbx_strand_id
1 'polypeptide(L)'
;MEQIQPHIDRAQKFVLDRIPEDRSARFLLAGGTLSVASAVLYPLVLHYALGRQVTLSHLNSGARAASVEVKEIESLPSDVIERSKRYRIYHDKIVKFLPNFTVALSNRNEDIFTRVLRRNMVNFSTTLQGYLLWFAAKDERRTFTKQYIESLDFRDGDLVCGVYRVVKRTPLKAELAIEPTKDLAHVSGLIVITVRPRNEGAILTSETIQWIKKDNGLVLPLERWLYSFMHSITSRSLILKAARYLDEISY
;
A
#
# COMPACT_ATOMS: atom_id res chain seq x y z
N MET A 1 19.84 -32.02 -12.20
CA MET A 1 20.51 -30.78 -12.68
C MET A 1 20.95 -30.88 -14.15
N GLU A 2 21.15 -32.06 -14.73
CA GLU A 2 21.63 -32.24 -16.12
C GLU A 2 20.70 -31.71 -17.23
N GLN A 3 19.38 -31.59 -17.01
CA GLN A 3 18.44 -31.14 -18.04
C GLN A 3 18.53 -29.64 -18.40
N ILE A 4 19.20 -28.81 -17.60
CA ILE A 4 19.23 -27.35 -17.80
C ILE A 4 20.52 -26.90 -18.50
N GLN A 5 21.60 -27.68 -18.40
CA GLN A 5 22.90 -27.34 -18.96
C GLN A 5 22.88 -27.02 -20.48
N PRO A 6 22.25 -27.82 -21.35
CA PRO A 6 22.23 -27.50 -22.79
C PRO A 6 21.46 -26.21 -23.11
N HIS A 7 20.50 -25.80 -22.27
CA HIS A 7 19.80 -24.53 -22.40
C HIS A 7 20.67 -23.35 -21.97
N ILE A 8 21.47 -23.53 -20.91
CA ILE A 8 22.45 -22.54 -20.46
C ILE A 8 23.52 -22.33 -21.53
N ASP A 9 24.08 -23.41 -22.08
CA ASP A 9 25.14 -23.33 -23.09
C ASP A 9 24.64 -22.64 -24.38
N ARG A 10 23.41 -22.93 -24.80
CA ARG A 10 22.77 -22.26 -25.95
C ARG A 10 22.53 -20.78 -25.69
N ALA A 11 22.08 -20.41 -24.49
CA ALA A 11 21.90 -19.01 -24.10
C ALA A 11 23.24 -18.26 -24.02
N GLN A 12 24.26 -18.88 -23.43
CA GLN A 12 25.61 -18.32 -23.32
C GLN A 12 26.20 -18.05 -24.71
N LYS A 13 26.13 -19.02 -25.62
CA LYS A 13 26.63 -18.85 -26.99
C LYS A 13 25.88 -17.73 -27.73
N PHE A 14 24.55 -17.70 -27.62
CA PHE A 14 23.73 -16.64 -28.21
C PHE A 14 24.11 -15.24 -27.71
N VAL A 15 24.38 -15.11 -26.40
CA VAL A 15 24.81 -13.83 -25.81
C VAL A 15 26.20 -13.45 -26.32
N LEU A 16 27.18 -14.36 -26.26
CA LEU A 16 28.54 -14.10 -26.71
C LEU A 16 28.60 -13.67 -28.18
N ASP A 17 27.82 -14.31 -29.05
CA ASP A 17 27.72 -13.98 -30.48
C ASP A 17 27.09 -12.59 -30.75
N ARG A 18 26.44 -11.97 -29.75
CA ARG A 18 25.81 -10.64 -29.85
C ARG A 18 26.58 -9.54 -29.12
N ILE A 19 27.68 -9.85 -28.43
CA ILE A 19 28.50 -8.84 -27.75
C ILE A 19 29.38 -8.14 -28.79
N PRO A 20 29.32 -6.80 -28.93
CA PRO A 20 30.18 -6.03 -29.80
C PRO A 20 31.66 -6.24 -29.48
N GLU A 21 32.52 -6.27 -30.49
CA GLU A 21 33.97 -6.31 -30.28
C GLU A 21 34.52 -4.97 -29.78
N ASP A 22 33.87 -3.86 -30.17
CA ASP A 22 34.27 -2.51 -29.76
C ASP A 22 34.10 -2.28 -28.25
N ARG A 23 35.14 -1.70 -27.64
CA ARG A 23 35.20 -1.43 -26.20
C ARG A 23 34.15 -0.40 -25.77
N SER A 24 33.87 0.61 -26.59
CA SER A 24 32.88 1.64 -26.26
C SER A 24 31.45 1.05 -26.30
N ALA A 25 31.15 0.23 -27.29
CA ALA A 25 29.88 -0.50 -27.38
C ALA A 25 29.67 -1.48 -26.21
N ARG A 26 30.73 -2.13 -25.71
CA ARG A 26 30.67 -2.96 -24.49
C ARG A 26 30.33 -2.15 -23.24
N PHE A 27 30.91 -0.97 -23.07
CA PHE A 27 30.57 -0.09 -21.93
C PHE A 27 29.11 0.39 -21.99
N LEU A 28 28.61 0.74 -23.18
CA LEU A 28 27.21 1.12 -23.37
C LEU A 28 26.26 -0.05 -23.06
N LEU A 29 26.58 -1.26 -23.52
CA LEU A 29 25.79 -2.46 -23.19
C LEU A 29 25.85 -2.82 -21.70
N ALA A 30 27.02 -2.72 -21.07
CA ALA A 30 27.15 -2.97 -19.64
C ALA A 30 26.35 -1.93 -18.82
N GLY A 31 26.45 -0.65 -19.18
CA GLY A 31 25.65 0.42 -18.57
C GLY A 31 24.15 0.22 -18.78
N GLY A 32 23.72 -0.14 -20.00
CA GLY A 32 22.33 -0.45 -20.31
C GLY A 32 21.81 -1.66 -19.53
N THR A 33 22.60 -2.74 -19.47
CA THR A 33 22.25 -3.97 -18.74
C THR A 33 22.16 -3.72 -17.25
N LEU A 34 23.13 -3.00 -16.66
CA LEU A 34 23.09 -2.60 -15.26
C LEU A 34 21.86 -1.73 -14.96
N SER A 35 21.49 -0.83 -15.87
CA SER A 35 20.32 0.03 -15.69
C SER A 35 19.02 -0.79 -15.68
N VAL A 36 18.85 -1.70 -16.64
CA VAL A 36 17.68 -2.60 -16.72
C VAL A 36 17.65 -3.56 -15.53
N ALA A 37 18.78 -4.18 -15.19
CA ALA A 37 18.90 -5.06 -14.04
C ALA A 37 18.57 -4.31 -12.75
N SER A 38 19.05 -3.08 -12.58
CA SER A 38 18.73 -2.25 -11.41
C SER A 38 17.24 -1.94 -11.33
N ALA A 39 16.59 -1.62 -12.46
CA ALA A 39 15.17 -1.32 -12.50
C ALA A 39 14.29 -2.52 -12.07
N VAL A 40 14.75 -3.75 -12.28
CA VAL A 40 14.04 -4.97 -11.88
C VAL A 40 14.43 -5.43 -10.47
N LEU A 41 15.74 -5.48 -10.17
CA LEU A 41 16.25 -5.99 -8.91
C LEU A 41 15.98 -5.04 -7.74
N TYR A 42 16.05 -3.72 -7.94
CA TYR A 42 15.85 -2.77 -6.86
C TYR A 42 14.45 -2.88 -6.23
N PRO A 43 13.33 -2.89 -6.98
CA PRO A 43 12.00 -3.10 -6.39
C PRO A 43 11.87 -4.44 -5.65
N LEU A 44 12.50 -5.51 -6.16
CA LEU A 44 12.46 -6.84 -5.52
C LEU A 44 13.23 -6.84 -4.19
N VAL A 45 14.43 -6.28 -4.17
CA VAL A 45 15.24 -6.13 -2.94
C VAL A 45 14.51 -5.24 -1.94
N LEU A 46 13.91 -4.15 -2.41
CA LEU A 46 13.10 -3.26 -1.57
C LEU A 46 11.90 -3.99 -0.97
N HIS A 47 11.15 -4.74 -1.77
CA HIS A 47 10.00 -5.53 -1.30
C HIS A 47 10.41 -6.55 -0.23
N TYR A 48 11.52 -7.27 -0.46
CA TYR A 48 12.10 -8.22 0.49
C TYR A 48 12.53 -7.53 1.79
N ALA A 49 13.29 -6.43 1.70
CA ALA A 49 13.79 -5.70 2.87
C ALA A 49 12.66 -5.11 3.72
N LEU A 50 11.62 -4.57 3.10
CA LEU A 50 10.44 -4.06 3.79
C LEU A 50 9.66 -5.18 4.48
N GLY A 51 9.50 -6.33 3.81
CA GLY A 51 8.81 -7.49 4.37
C GLY A 51 9.42 -7.98 5.69
N ARG A 52 10.75 -7.91 5.82
CA ARG A 52 11.46 -8.31 7.05
C ARG A 52 11.25 -7.38 8.25
N GLN A 53 10.79 -6.14 8.03
CA GLN A 53 10.67 -5.13 9.08
C GLN A 53 9.26 -5.02 9.67
N VAL A 54 8.27 -5.64 9.00
CA VAL A 54 6.87 -5.64 9.40
C VAL A 54 6.60 -6.85 10.31
N THR A 55 5.76 -6.67 11.32
CA THR A 55 5.43 -7.74 12.30
C THR A 55 4.50 -8.78 11.70
N LEU A 56 3.52 -8.36 10.90
CA LEU A 56 2.57 -9.23 10.22
C LEU A 56 2.13 -8.60 8.89
N SER A 57 2.06 -9.42 7.84
CA SER A 57 1.56 -9.02 6.53
C SER A 57 0.68 -10.15 6.01
N HIS A 58 -0.64 -9.96 6.06
CA HIS A 58 -1.60 -10.85 5.43
C HIS A 58 -1.98 -10.29 4.07
N LEU A 59 -1.16 -10.58 3.05
CA LEU A 59 -1.53 -10.25 1.68
C LEU A 59 -2.60 -11.23 1.20
N ASN A 60 -3.72 -10.69 0.72
CA ASN A 60 -4.77 -11.46 0.08
C ASN A 60 -5.30 -12.60 0.97
N SER A 61 -5.71 -12.26 2.19
CA SER A 61 -6.56 -13.14 2.99
C SER A 61 -7.78 -13.46 2.14
N GLY A 62 -7.87 -14.68 1.57
CA GLY A 62 -8.97 -15.04 0.68
C GLY A 62 -10.32 -14.67 1.29
N ALA A 63 -11.33 -14.34 0.47
CA ALA A 63 -12.56 -13.66 0.89
C ALA A 63 -13.21 -14.15 2.21
N ARG A 64 -13.06 -15.43 2.56
CA ARG A 64 -13.49 -16.01 3.85
C ARG A 64 -12.68 -15.51 5.05
N ALA A 65 -11.35 -15.51 4.99
CA ALA A 65 -10.48 -14.99 6.05
C ALA A 65 -10.66 -13.48 6.22
N ALA A 66 -10.76 -12.75 5.11
CA ALA A 66 -11.14 -11.34 5.11
C ALA A 66 -12.48 -11.13 5.84
N SER A 67 -13.54 -11.87 5.48
CA SER A 67 -14.86 -11.69 6.09
C SER A 67 -14.94 -11.92 7.61
N VAL A 68 -14.01 -12.68 8.20
CA VAL A 68 -13.97 -12.95 9.64
C VAL A 68 -13.28 -11.81 10.40
N GLU A 69 -12.14 -11.32 9.90
CA GLU A 69 -11.40 -10.21 10.54
C GLU A 69 -12.07 -8.85 10.31
N VAL A 70 -12.77 -8.69 9.19
CA VAL A 70 -13.38 -7.42 8.76
C VAL A 70 -14.58 -7.00 9.64
N LYS A 71 -15.09 -7.87 10.52
CA LYS A 71 -16.17 -7.53 11.46
C LYS A 71 -15.83 -6.37 12.42
N GLU A 72 -14.56 -6.03 12.58
CA GLU A 72 -14.12 -4.91 13.43
C GLU A 72 -14.17 -3.53 12.73
N ILE A 73 -14.52 -3.50 11.44
CA ILE A 73 -14.54 -2.30 10.60
C ILE A 73 -15.97 -1.81 10.47
N GLU A 74 -16.18 -0.55 10.82
CA GLU A 74 -17.52 -0.03 11.06
C GLU A 74 -18.14 0.56 9.80
N SER A 75 -17.34 1.10 8.88
CA SER A 75 -17.83 1.69 7.63
C SER A 75 -17.97 0.68 6.49
N LEU A 76 -17.77 -0.62 6.75
CA LEU A 76 -18.02 -1.64 5.73
C LEU A 76 -19.53 -1.92 5.60
N PRO A 77 -20.09 -1.94 4.37
CA PRO A 77 -21.51 -2.27 4.18
C PRO A 77 -21.86 -3.67 4.72
N SER A 78 -22.96 -3.78 5.47
CA SER A 78 -23.43 -5.04 6.05
C SER A 78 -23.66 -6.13 5.00
N ASP A 79 -24.14 -5.77 3.79
CA ASP A 79 -24.33 -6.72 2.69
C ASP A 79 -23.01 -7.40 2.25
N VAL A 80 -21.87 -6.71 2.37
CA VAL A 80 -20.55 -7.29 2.04
C VAL A 80 -20.13 -8.31 3.12
N ILE A 81 -20.45 -8.02 4.39
CA ILE A 81 -20.13 -8.91 5.53
C ILE A 81 -21.03 -10.15 5.50
N GLU A 82 -22.35 -9.94 5.43
CA GLU A 82 -23.35 -11.00 5.52
C GLU A 82 -23.39 -11.86 4.26
N ARG A 83 -23.18 -11.26 3.08
CA ARG A 83 -23.26 -11.93 1.78
C ARG A 83 -21.92 -11.96 1.06
N SER A 84 -20.83 -12.11 1.81
CA SER A 84 -19.45 -12.13 1.29
C SER A 84 -19.23 -13.04 0.08
N LYS A 85 -19.97 -14.16 -0.05
CA LYS A 85 -19.90 -15.06 -1.21
C LYS A 85 -20.29 -14.41 -2.54
N ARG A 86 -21.13 -13.35 -2.54
CA ARG A 86 -21.55 -12.59 -3.73
C ARG A 86 -20.49 -11.59 -4.20
N TYR A 87 -19.52 -11.31 -3.33
CA TYR A 87 -18.46 -10.35 -3.58
C TYR A 87 -17.14 -11.07 -3.85
N ARG A 88 -16.34 -10.45 -4.71
CA ARG A 88 -14.92 -10.69 -4.79
C ARG A 88 -14.26 -9.67 -3.87
N ILE A 89 -13.55 -10.15 -2.85
CA ILE A 89 -12.98 -9.32 -1.78
C ILE A 89 -11.48 -9.54 -1.75
N TYR A 90 -10.73 -8.45 -1.76
CA TYR A 90 -9.31 -8.41 -1.48
C TYR A 90 -9.11 -7.72 -0.13
N HIS A 91 -8.29 -8.31 0.74
CA HIS A 91 -7.91 -7.74 2.03
C HIS A 91 -6.41 -7.88 2.21
N ASP A 92 -5.75 -6.74 2.41
CA ASP A 92 -4.36 -6.66 2.86
C ASP A 92 -4.34 -6.03 4.26
N LYS A 93 -3.59 -6.64 5.16
CA LYS A 93 -3.40 -6.16 6.53
C LYS A 93 -1.94 -6.18 6.90
N ILE A 94 -1.46 -5.01 7.31
CA ILE A 94 -0.07 -4.78 7.68
C ILE A 94 -0.02 -4.27 9.09
N VAL A 95 0.82 -4.92 9.90
CA VAL A 95 0.92 -4.66 11.33
C VAL A 95 2.36 -4.36 11.71
N LYS A 96 2.55 -3.30 12.49
CA LYS A 96 3.84 -2.96 13.10
C LYS A 96 3.67 -2.76 14.60
N PHE A 97 4.43 -3.51 15.38
CA PHE A 97 4.53 -3.31 16.83
C PHE A 97 5.45 -2.11 17.16
N LEU A 98 5.01 -1.30 18.11
CA LEU A 98 5.65 -0.10 18.63
C LEU A 98 5.90 -0.31 20.14
N PRO A 99 7.06 -0.85 20.53
CA PRO A 99 7.34 -1.18 21.93
C PRO A 99 7.40 0.04 22.85
N ASN A 100 7.83 1.19 22.30
CA ASN A 100 8.08 2.40 23.09
C ASN A 100 6.89 3.38 23.10
N PHE A 101 5.81 3.06 22.38
CA PHE A 101 4.64 3.93 22.28
C PHE A 101 3.53 3.44 23.22
N THR A 102 3.29 4.18 24.30
CA THR A 102 2.18 3.89 25.21
C THR A 102 0.93 4.68 24.81
N VAL A 103 -0.14 3.96 24.49
CA VAL A 103 -1.40 4.57 24.07
C VAL A 103 -2.26 4.89 25.29
N ALA A 104 -2.38 6.18 25.61
CA ALA A 104 -3.45 6.69 26.47
C ALA A 104 -4.53 7.38 25.62
N LEU A 105 -5.81 7.25 25.97
CA LEU A 105 -6.86 8.07 25.33
C LEU A 105 -6.73 9.50 25.88
N SER A 106 -6.03 10.36 25.15
CA SER A 106 -5.82 11.78 25.48
C SER A 106 -5.85 12.64 24.22
N ASN A 107 -6.22 13.91 24.36
CA ASN A 107 -6.21 14.88 23.24
C ASN A 107 -4.83 14.96 22.57
N ARG A 108 -3.75 14.82 23.34
CA ARG A 108 -2.37 14.74 22.82
C ARG A 108 -2.19 13.60 21.83
N ASN A 109 -2.73 12.43 22.12
CA ASN A 109 -2.57 11.25 21.25
C ASN A 109 -3.44 11.34 19.99
N GLU A 110 -4.57 12.03 20.05
CA GLU A 110 -5.37 12.37 18.87
C GLU A 110 -4.63 13.34 17.94
N ASP A 111 -3.98 14.37 18.49
CA ASP A 111 -3.16 15.31 17.72
C ASP A 111 -1.95 14.61 17.08
N ILE A 112 -1.26 13.77 17.83
CA ILE A 112 -0.15 12.93 17.35
C ILE A 112 -0.64 12.05 16.20
N PHE A 113 -1.77 11.36 16.35
CA PHE A 113 -2.31 10.51 15.30
C PHE A 113 -2.70 11.31 14.05
N THR A 114 -3.29 12.49 14.20
CA THR A 114 -3.58 13.39 13.07
C THR A 114 -2.30 13.78 12.32
N ARG A 115 -1.22 14.11 13.04
CA ARG A 115 0.10 14.39 12.42
C ARG A 115 0.64 13.18 11.66
N VAL A 116 0.43 11.98 12.18
CA VAL A 116 0.84 10.74 11.50
C VAL A 116 0.04 10.52 10.22
N LEU A 117 -1.29 10.73 10.25
CA LEU A 117 -2.12 10.66 9.05
C LEU A 117 -1.66 11.66 7.98
N ARG A 118 -1.43 12.92 8.35
CA ARG A 118 -0.87 13.96 7.46
C ARG A 118 0.44 13.49 6.83
N ARG A 119 1.41 13.11 7.67
CA ARG A 119 2.74 12.65 7.21
C ARG A 119 2.64 11.42 6.32
N ASN A 120 1.76 10.48 6.64
CA ASN A 120 1.55 9.26 5.86
C ASN A 120 0.96 9.60 4.49
N MET A 121 -0.07 10.43 4.42
CA MET A 121 -0.71 10.81 3.16
C MET A 121 0.19 11.70 2.29
N VAL A 122 1.03 12.56 2.88
CA VAL A 122 2.09 13.27 2.15
C VAL A 122 3.07 12.27 1.54
N ASN A 123 3.56 11.29 2.32
CA ASN A 123 4.43 10.25 1.79
C ASN A 123 3.76 9.44 0.68
N PHE A 124 2.48 9.09 0.84
CA PHE A 124 1.71 8.37 -0.16
C PHE A 124 1.59 9.15 -1.47
N SER A 125 1.31 10.46 -1.40
CA SER A 125 1.16 11.33 -2.58
C SER A 125 2.39 11.32 -3.50
N THR A 126 3.58 11.06 -2.95
CA THR A 126 4.85 10.99 -3.68
C THR A 126 5.24 9.59 -4.17
N THR A 127 4.41 8.57 -3.89
CA THR A 127 4.67 7.20 -4.35
C THR A 127 4.24 7.03 -5.81
N LEU A 128 4.73 5.99 -6.48
CA LEU A 128 4.26 5.64 -7.82
C LEU A 128 2.74 5.42 -7.85
N GLN A 129 2.19 4.77 -6.82
CA GLN A 129 0.73 4.60 -6.69
C GLN A 129 0.00 5.95 -6.52
N GLY A 130 0.56 6.86 -5.71
CA GLY A 130 0.05 8.23 -5.55
C GLY A 130 0.05 9.01 -6.86
N TYR A 131 1.13 8.96 -7.65
CA TYR A 131 1.20 9.63 -8.95
C TYR A 131 0.17 9.09 -9.95
N LEU A 132 -0.04 7.77 -10.00
CA LEU A 132 -1.08 7.19 -10.86
C LEU A 132 -2.48 7.72 -10.50
N LEU A 133 -2.79 7.82 -9.21
CA LEU A 133 -4.04 8.41 -8.75
C LEU A 133 -4.11 9.92 -9.06
N TRP A 134 -3.00 10.64 -8.95
CA TRP A 134 -2.93 12.06 -9.29
C TRP A 134 -3.22 12.32 -10.78
N PHE A 135 -2.73 11.44 -11.66
CA PHE A 135 -3.06 11.51 -13.09
C PHE A 135 -4.55 11.27 -13.35
N ALA A 136 -5.17 10.33 -12.63
CA ALA A 136 -6.60 10.01 -12.73
C ALA A 136 -7.51 11.10 -12.13
N ALA A 137 -7.10 11.71 -11.01
CA ALA A 137 -7.88 12.69 -10.26
C ALA A 137 -7.73 14.12 -10.83
N LYS A 138 -8.02 14.31 -12.13
CA LYS A 138 -7.80 15.58 -12.85
C LYS A 138 -8.34 16.81 -12.13
N ASP A 139 -9.57 16.73 -11.61
CA ASP A 139 -10.26 17.87 -10.98
C ASP A 139 -9.84 18.07 -9.51
N GLU A 140 -9.27 17.05 -8.87
CA GLU A 140 -8.93 17.04 -7.44
C GLU A 140 -7.42 16.99 -7.16
N ARG A 141 -6.59 17.35 -8.14
CA ARG A 141 -5.12 17.33 -8.02
C ARG A 141 -4.58 18.14 -6.85
N ARG A 142 -5.28 19.22 -6.47
CA ARG A 142 -4.93 20.05 -5.30
C ARG A 142 -4.82 19.23 -4.01
N THR A 143 -5.60 18.15 -3.91
CA THR A 143 -5.69 17.31 -2.71
C THR A 143 -4.47 16.41 -2.49
N PHE A 144 -3.54 16.37 -3.45
CA PHE A 144 -2.25 15.68 -3.35
C PHE A 144 -1.14 16.60 -2.86
N THR A 145 -1.37 17.92 -2.79
CA THR A 145 -0.33 18.85 -2.37
C THR A 145 -0.06 18.71 -0.88
N LYS A 146 1.21 18.84 -0.49
CA LYS A 146 1.64 18.80 0.90
C LYS A 146 0.84 19.80 1.76
N GLN A 147 0.69 21.03 1.28
CA GLN A 147 -0.02 22.10 1.98
C GLN A 147 -1.48 21.72 2.25
N TYR A 148 -2.19 21.17 1.26
CA TYR A 148 -3.56 20.72 1.44
C TYR A 148 -3.63 19.58 2.47
N ILE A 149 -2.81 18.54 2.31
CA ILE A 149 -2.81 17.37 3.21
C ILE A 149 -2.49 17.79 4.65
N GLU A 150 -1.54 18.69 4.85
CA GLU A 150 -1.16 19.19 6.18
C GLU A 150 -2.23 20.07 6.82
N SER A 151 -3.15 20.64 6.03
CA SER A 151 -4.28 21.41 6.56
C SER A 151 -5.47 20.56 7.01
N LEU A 152 -5.52 19.27 6.63
CA LEU A 152 -6.65 18.39 6.95
C LEU A 152 -6.62 17.90 8.39
N ASP A 153 -7.76 17.92 9.07
CA ASP A 153 -7.96 17.28 10.37
C ASP A 153 -8.43 15.83 10.26
N PHE A 154 -8.68 15.34 9.04
CA PHE A 154 -9.20 14.00 8.74
C PHE A 154 -10.54 13.77 9.45
N ARG A 155 -11.43 14.75 9.35
CA ARG A 155 -12.82 14.66 9.81
C ARG A 155 -13.67 13.95 8.78
N ASP A 156 -14.83 13.45 9.21
CA ASP A 156 -15.79 12.83 8.31
C ASP A 156 -16.11 13.76 7.11
N GLY A 157 -16.01 13.20 5.91
CA GLY A 157 -16.17 13.93 4.65
C GLY A 157 -14.89 14.50 4.04
N ASP A 158 -13.77 14.62 4.78
CA ASP A 158 -12.51 15.15 4.23
C ASP A 158 -12.00 14.28 3.07
N LEU A 159 -11.69 14.90 1.94
CA LEU A 159 -11.13 14.23 0.76
C LEU A 159 -9.61 14.40 0.73
N VAL A 160 -8.86 13.31 0.60
CA VAL A 160 -7.41 13.31 0.49
C VAL A 160 -6.94 12.50 -0.71
N CYS A 161 -5.93 12.99 -1.43
CA CYS A 161 -5.39 12.36 -2.65
C CYS A 161 -6.49 11.98 -3.67
N GLY A 162 -7.52 12.83 -3.81
CA GLY A 162 -8.56 12.80 -4.84
C GLY A 162 -9.55 11.65 -4.79
N VAL A 163 -9.24 10.57 -4.07
CA VAL A 163 -10.04 9.34 -4.07
C VAL A 163 -10.32 8.81 -2.67
N TYR A 164 -9.66 9.31 -1.63
CA TYR A 164 -9.86 8.79 -0.28
C TYR A 164 -10.69 9.78 0.52
N ARG A 165 -11.95 9.44 0.76
CA ARG A 165 -12.83 10.23 1.62
C ARG A 165 -12.84 9.62 3.02
N VAL A 166 -12.61 10.42 4.05
CA VAL A 166 -12.81 9.99 5.44
C VAL A 166 -14.29 9.70 5.64
N VAL A 167 -14.59 8.48 6.06
CA VAL A 167 -15.96 8.04 6.42
C VAL A 167 -16.10 7.76 7.91
N LYS A 168 -14.99 7.65 8.63
CA LYS A 168 -14.99 7.52 10.07
C LYS A 168 -13.68 7.97 10.68
N ARG A 169 -13.80 8.68 11.79
CA ARG A 169 -12.68 9.14 12.61
C ARG A 169 -13.01 8.89 14.08
N THR A 170 -12.11 8.21 14.78
CA THR A 170 -12.03 8.17 16.25
C THR A 170 -10.61 8.53 16.64
N PRO A 171 -10.28 8.93 17.89
CA PRO A 171 -8.97 9.50 18.24
C PRO A 171 -7.73 8.78 17.67
N LEU A 172 -7.78 7.45 17.54
CA LEU A 172 -6.66 6.61 17.06
C LEU A 172 -7.03 5.70 15.88
N LYS A 173 -8.14 6.00 15.18
CA LYS A 173 -8.62 5.24 14.03
C LYS A 173 -9.12 6.20 12.95
N ALA A 174 -8.75 5.93 11.70
CA ALA A 174 -9.31 6.58 10.54
C ALA A 174 -9.71 5.52 9.51
N GLU A 175 -10.93 5.61 9.01
CA GLU A 175 -11.44 4.82 7.90
C GLU A 175 -11.66 5.75 6.69
N LEU A 176 -11.03 5.41 5.57
CA LEU A 176 -10.99 6.18 4.34
C LEU A 176 -11.62 5.35 3.21
N ALA A 177 -12.82 5.71 2.77
CA ALA A 177 -13.47 5.07 1.64
C ALA A 177 -12.80 5.50 0.33
N ILE A 178 -12.65 4.55 -0.59
CA ILE A 178 -12.21 4.81 -1.95
C ILE A 178 -13.43 5.26 -2.74
N GLU A 179 -13.46 6.54 -3.13
CA GLU A 179 -14.49 7.08 -3.98
C GLU A 179 -14.39 6.51 -5.40
N PRO A 180 -15.52 6.11 -6.00
CA PRO A 180 -15.53 5.64 -7.37
C PRO A 180 -15.17 6.81 -8.30
N THR A 181 -13.98 6.76 -8.90
CA THR A 181 -13.64 7.63 -10.04
C THR A 181 -14.21 7.03 -11.32
N LYS A 182 -14.26 7.80 -12.42
CA LYS A 182 -14.71 7.29 -13.73
C LYS A 182 -14.01 6.00 -14.16
N ASP A 183 -12.72 5.85 -13.80
CA ASP A 183 -11.91 4.67 -14.11
C ASP A 183 -12.06 3.51 -13.09
N LEU A 184 -12.62 3.77 -11.90
CA LEU A 184 -12.82 2.81 -10.82
C LEU A 184 -14.29 2.67 -10.40
N ALA A 185 -15.24 3.03 -11.27
CA ALA A 185 -16.65 3.22 -10.94
C ALA A 185 -17.34 2.02 -10.26
N HIS A 186 -16.81 0.81 -10.45
CA HIS A 186 -17.37 -0.43 -9.91
C HIS A 186 -16.58 -1.03 -8.75
N VAL A 187 -15.42 -0.46 -8.39
CA VAL A 187 -14.57 -0.95 -7.30
C VAL A 187 -14.83 -0.11 -6.08
N SER A 188 -15.38 -0.73 -5.05
CA SER A 188 -15.45 -0.12 -3.73
C SER A 188 -14.23 -0.53 -2.92
N GLY A 189 -13.78 0.35 -2.04
CA GLY A 189 -12.71 0.00 -1.13
C GLY A 189 -12.66 0.88 0.11
N LEU A 190 -11.86 0.45 1.06
CA LEU A 190 -11.66 1.10 2.34
C LEU A 190 -10.20 0.93 2.76
N ILE A 191 -9.60 2.01 3.22
CA ILE A 191 -8.31 2.00 3.91
C ILE A 191 -8.58 2.30 5.38
N VAL A 192 -8.07 1.46 6.27
CA VAL A 192 -8.21 1.63 7.72
C VAL A 192 -6.84 1.76 8.34
N ILE A 193 -6.58 2.87 9.01
CA ILE A 193 -5.36 3.10 9.77
C ILE A 193 -5.75 3.17 11.24
N THR A 194 -5.13 2.35 12.08
CA THR A 194 -5.46 2.29 13.52
C THR A 194 -4.20 2.16 14.37
N VAL A 195 -4.18 2.83 15.52
CA VAL A 195 -3.24 2.57 16.61
C VAL A 195 -4.01 1.98 17.80
N ARG A 196 -3.62 0.78 18.25
CA ARG A 196 -4.24 0.09 19.38
C ARG A 196 -3.20 -0.20 20.47
N PRO A 197 -3.55 -0.10 21.76
CA PRO A 197 -2.67 -0.58 22.83
C PRO A 197 -2.44 -2.08 22.72
N ARG A 198 -1.22 -2.54 23.03
CA ARG A 198 -0.89 -3.97 23.15
C ARG A 198 0.23 -4.16 24.18
N ASN A 199 -0.11 -4.76 25.32
CA ASN A 199 0.81 -4.98 26.44
C ASN A 199 1.51 -3.65 26.82
N GLU A 200 2.84 -3.65 26.90
CA GLU A 200 3.68 -2.48 27.23
C GLU A 200 3.88 -1.48 26.08
N GLY A 201 3.21 -1.67 24.94
CA GLY A 201 3.35 -0.79 23.77
C GLY A 201 2.08 -0.64 22.96
N ALA A 202 2.24 -0.44 21.66
CA ALA A 202 1.14 -0.26 20.72
C ALA A 202 1.31 -1.07 19.45
N ILE A 203 0.21 -1.23 18.72
CA ILE A 203 0.19 -1.77 17.38
C ILE A 203 -0.32 -0.68 16.45
N LEU A 204 0.48 -0.34 15.45
CA LEU A 204 0.04 0.42 14.29
C LEU A 204 -0.36 -0.57 13.19
N THR A 205 -1.59 -0.44 12.71
CA THR A 205 -2.17 -1.27 11.66
C THR A 205 -2.59 -0.41 10.47
N SER A 206 -2.31 -0.88 9.26
CA SER A 206 -2.90 -0.37 8.03
C SER A 206 -3.57 -1.53 7.31
N GLU A 207 -4.87 -1.40 7.05
CA GLU A 207 -5.67 -2.37 6.31
C GLU A 207 -6.18 -1.74 5.03
N THR A 208 -6.16 -2.50 3.94
CA THR A 208 -6.78 -2.12 2.68
C THR A 208 -7.73 -3.21 2.25
N ILE A 209 -8.99 -2.84 2.04
CA ILE A 209 -10.05 -3.75 1.63
C ILE A 209 -10.62 -3.23 0.33
N GLN A 210 -10.77 -4.10 -0.65
CA GLN A 210 -11.49 -3.81 -1.89
C GLN A 210 -12.52 -4.88 -2.13
N TRP A 211 -13.68 -4.47 -2.64
CA TRP A 211 -14.72 -5.41 -3.01
C TRP A 211 -15.43 -4.97 -4.28
N ILE A 212 -15.90 -5.98 -5.01
CA ILE A 212 -16.74 -5.82 -6.19
C ILE A 212 -17.73 -6.97 -6.23
N LYS A 213 -18.94 -6.72 -6.73
CA LYS A 213 -19.92 -7.80 -6.94
C LYS A 213 -19.42 -8.72 -8.06
N LYS A 214 -19.60 -10.03 -7.90
CA LYS A 214 -19.11 -11.04 -8.86
C LYS A 214 -19.82 -11.01 -10.20
N ASP A 215 -21.05 -10.51 -10.23
CA ASP A 215 -21.86 -10.33 -11.44
C ASP A 215 -21.24 -9.35 -12.46
N ASN A 216 -20.44 -8.40 -12.00
CA ASN A 216 -19.75 -7.44 -12.86
C ASN A 216 -18.64 -8.07 -13.71
N GLY A 217 -18.18 -9.30 -13.42
CA GLY A 217 -17.13 -9.99 -14.17
C GLY A 217 -15.73 -9.36 -14.10
N LEU A 218 -15.57 -8.28 -13.33
CA LEU A 218 -14.32 -7.52 -13.21
C LEU A 218 -13.37 -8.12 -12.16
N VAL A 219 -12.08 -7.92 -12.39
CA VAL A 219 -10.99 -8.29 -11.48
C VAL A 219 -10.62 -7.05 -10.65
N LEU A 220 -10.39 -7.22 -9.35
CA LEU A 220 -9.97 -6.11 -8.51
C LEU A 220 -8.58 -5.61 -8.93
N PRO A 221 -8.31 -4.30 -8.87
CA PRO A 221 -7.00 -3.75 -9.20
C PRO A 221 -5.86 -4.46 -8.46
N LEU A 222 -6.02 -4.69 -7.15
CA LEU A 222 -5.00 -5.31 -6.30
C LEU A 222 -4.82 -6.83 -6.49
N GLU A 223 -5.64 -7.47 -7.32
CA GLU A 223 -5.43 -8.87 -7.72
C GLU A 223 -4.51 -8.98 -8.94
N ARG A 224 -4.32 -7.89 -9.70
CA ARG A 224 -3.34 -7.86 -10.78
C ARG A 224 -1.95 -7.73 -10.17
N TRP A 225 -1.02 -8.61 -10.59
CA TRP A 225 0.29 -8.76 -9.95
C TRP A 225 1.04 -7.43 -9.79
N LEU A 226 1.05 -6.57 -10.83
CA LEU A 226 1.80 -5.31 -10.81
C LEU A 226 1.25 -4.34 -9.76
N TYR A 227 -0.06 -4.14 -9.74
CA TYR A 227 -0.72 -3.27 -8.76
C TYR A 227 -0.63 -3.86 -7.34
N SER A 228 -0.76 -5.17 -7.19
CA SER A 228 -0.56 -5.86 -5.92
C SER A 228 0.85 -5.67 -5.38
N PHE A 229 1.87 -5.79 -6.25
CA PHE A 229 3.26 -5.61 -5.90
C PHE A 229 3.58 -4.16 -5.50
N MET A 230 3.13 -3.19 -6.30
CA MET A 230 3.26 -1.77 -5.99
C MET A 230 2.57 -1.40 -4.68
N HIS A 231 1.35 -1.90 -4.47
CA HIS A 231 0.60 -1.69 -3.24
C HIS A 231 1.36 -2.26 -2.05
N SER A 232 1.85 -3.50 -2.15
CA SER A 232 2.64 -4.16 -1.11
C SER A 232 3.90 -3.37 -0.71
N ILE A 233 4.64 -2.84 -1.68
CA ILE A 233 5.79 -1.95 -1.39
C ILE A 233 5.32 -0.67 -0.68
N THR A 234 4.26 -0.05 -1.22
CA THR A 234 3.74 1.23 -0.75
C THR A 234 3.22 1.12 0.68
N SER A 235 2.31 0.18 0.94
CA SER A 235 1.66 -0.01 2.24
C SER A 235 2.67 -0.40 3.33
N ARG A 236 3.66 -1.26 3.03
CA ARG A 236 4.77 -1.56 3.95
C ARG A 236 5.70 -0.38 4.17
N SER A 237 6.04 0.39 3.14
CA SER A 237 6.87 1.58 3.30
C SER A 237 6.18 2.62 4.19
N LEU A 238 4.87 2.81 3.98
CA LEU A 238 4.07 3.77 4.72
C LEU A 238 3.92 3.40 6.19
N ILE A 239 3.63 2.13 6.51
CA ILE A 239 3.55 1.70 7.92
C ILE A 239 4.88 1.92 8.65
N LEU A 240 6.00 1.63 8.00
CA LEU A 240 7.33 1.77 8.60
C LEU A 240 7.76 3.23 8.74
N LYS A 241 7.36 4.10 7.81
CA LYS A 241 7.56 5.55 7.94
C LYS A 241 6.67 6.14 9.03
N ALA A 242 5.42 5.71 9.14
CA ALA A 242 4.52 6.15 10.20
C ALA A 242 4.97 5.67 11.58
N ALA A 243 5.43 4.41 11.70
CA ALA A 243 5.99 3.88 12.93
C ALA A 243 7.20 4.69 13.40
N ARG A 244 8.18 4.94 12.51
CA ARG A 244 9.35 5.77 12.83
C ARG A 244 8.96 7.19 13.24
N TYR A 245 8.04 7.80 12.50
CA TYR A 245 7.57 9.15 12.82
C TYR A 245 6.82 9.20 14.16
N LEU A 246 6.03 8.17 14.49
CA LEU A 246 5.41 8.02 15.79
C LEU A 246 6.47 7.95 16.90
N ASP A 247 7.49 7.11 16.74
CA ASP A 247 8.57 7.02 17.71
C ASP A 247 9.27 8.39 17.88
N GLU A 248 9.57 9.10 16.79
CA GLU A 248 10.23 10.43 16.81
C GLU A 248 9.44 11.51 17.55
N ILE A 249 8.11 11.54 17.45
CA ILE A 249 7.26 12.59 18.03
C ILE A 249 6.68 12.24 19.40
N SER A 250 6.94 11.03 19.90
CA SER A 250 6.43 10.55 21.19
C SER A 250 7.39 10.82 22.35
N TYR A 251 8.67 11.06 22.04
CA TYR A 251 9.67 11.62 22.97
C TYR A 251 9.55 13.15 23.03
#